data_AF-A0A090R6K8-F1
#
_entry.id   AF-A0A090R6K8-F1
#
_cell.length_a   1.000
_cell.length_b   1.000
_cell.length_c   1.000
_cell.angle_alpha   90.00
_cell.angle_beta   90.00
_cell.angle_gamma   90.00
#
_symmetry.space_group_name_H-M   'P 1'
#
loop_
_entity.id
_entity.type
_entity.pdbx_description
1 polymer ?
#
loop_
_entity_poly.entity_id
_entity_poly.type
_entity_poly.pdbx_seq_one_letter_code
_entity_poly.pdbx_strand_id
1 'polypeptide(L)' 'MNAQHLNKNEVEAVILALDECYRRLHAANVSARDLTQEGFSLMFKSAYQGIIQK' A
#
# COMPACT_ATOMS: atom_id res chain seq x y z
N MET A 1 1.97 10.71 7.85
CA MET A 1 2.97 10.87 6.78
C MET A 1 2.73 12.22 6.12
N ASN A 2 3.70 13.14 6.17
CA ASN A 2 3.59 14.44 5.49
C ASN A 2 3.84 14.22 3.99
N ALA A 3 2.82 14.45 3.15
CA ALA A 3 2.90 14.31 1.69
C ALA A 3 3.86 15.31 1.01
N GLN A 4 4.40 16.29 1.75
CA GLN A 4 5.17 17.42 1.21
C GLN A 4 6.64 17.08 0.86
N HIS A 5 7.12 15.86 1.11
CA HIS A 5 8.53 15.48 0.86
C HIS A 5 8.73 14.28 -0.07
N LEU A 6 7.68 13.75 -0.69
CA LEU A 6 7.84 12.64 -1.63
C LEU A 6 8.24 13.19 -3.01
N ASN A 7 9.39 12.76 -3.52
CA ASN A 7 9.74 13.00 -4.92
C ASN A 7 8.72 12.26 -5.82
N LYS A 8 8.57 12.68 -7.09
CA LYS A 8 7.52 12.13 -7.99
C LYS A 8 7.51 10.60 -8.05
N ASN A 9 8.68 9.96 -7.98
CA ASN A 9 8.82 8.51 -8.04
C ASN A 9 8.33 7.84 -6.75
N GLU A 10 8.55 8.48 -5.59
CA GLU A 10 8.03 7.99 -4.32
C GLU A 10 6.50 8.12 -4.24
N VAL A 11 5.92 9.20 -4.79
CA VAL A 11 4.46 9.34 -4.89
C VAL A 11 3.87 8.24 -5.76
N GLU A 12 4.47 7.97 -6.92
CA GLU A 12 4.05 6.91 -7.82
C GLU A 12 4.14 5.53 -7.16
N ALA A 13 5.26 5.24 -6.48
CA ALA A 13 5.43 4.00 -5.75
C ALA A 13 4.40 3.83 -4.62
N VAL A 14 4.03 4.92 -3.92
CA VAL A 14 2.96 4.89 -2.91
C VAL A 14 1.61 4.59 -3.55
N ILE A 15 1.27 5.21 -4.68
CA ILE A 15 0.00 4.96 -5.38
C ILE A 15 -0.07 3.50 -5.84
N LEU A 16 0.99 2.98 -6.46
CA LEU A 16 1.05 1.58 -6.88
C LEU A 16 0.94 0.61 -5.70
N ALA A 17 1.53 0.95 -4.55
CA ALA A 17 1.43 0.13 -3.35
C ALA A 17 0.00 0.11 -2.79
N LEU A 18 -0.71 1.24 -2.84
CA LEU A 18 -2.12 1.32 -2.46
C LEU A 18 -3.01 0.49 -3.40
N ASP A 19 -2.79 0.58 -4.71
CA ASP A 19 -3.53 -0.22 -5.70
C ASP A 19 -3.35 -1.73 -5.46
N GLU A 20 -2.11 -2.16 -5.20
CA GLU A 20 -1.81 -3.54 -4.84
C GLU A 20 -2.47 -3.96 -3.52
N CYS A 21 -2.57 -3.07 -2.53
CA CYS A 21 -3.33 -3.33 -1.30
C CYS A 21 -4.81 -3.57 -1.60
N TYR A 22 -5.44 -2.71 -2.40
CA TYR A 22 -6.85 -2.89 -2.79
C TYR A 22 -7.08 -4.19 -3.57
N ARG A 23 -6.17 -4.54 -4.48
CA ARG A 23 -6.22 -5.82 -5.21
C ARG A 23 -6.17 -7.03 -4.26
N ARG A 24 -5.27 -7.00 -3.26
CA ARG A 24 -5.15 -8.08 -2.25
C ARG A 24 -6.42 -8.19 -1.39
N LEU A 25 -6.96 -7.07 -0.93
CA LEU A 25 -8.20 -7.03 -0.17
C LEU A 25 -9.37 -7.63 -0.96
N HIS A 26 -9.52 -7.22 -2.22
CA HIS A 26 -10.54 -7.75 -3.11
C HIS A 26 -10.37 -9.27 -3.35
N ALA A 27 -9.15 -9.73 -3.63
CA ALA A 27 -8.87 -11.15 -3.82
C ALA A 27 -9.14 -12.00 -2.57
N ALA A 28 -8.96 -11.43 -1.38
CA ALA A 28 -9.26 -12.06 -0.10
C ALA A 28 -10.75 -11.93 0.31
N ASN A 29 -11.57 -11.20 -0.44
CA ASN A 29 -12.93 -10.82 -0.06
C ASN A 29 -13.00 -10.16 1.34
N VAL A 30 -12.00 -9.34 1.66
CA VAL A 30 -11.88 -8.61 2.94
C VAL A 30 -12.18 -7.14 2.69
N SER A 31 -13.06 -6.55 3.50
CA SER A 31 -13.28 -5.10 3.46
C SER A 31 -12.12 -4.38 4.11
N ALA A 32 -11.75 -3.20 3.59
CA ALA A 32 -10.78 -2.34 4.27
C ALA A 32 -11.21 -1.96 5.70
N ARG A 33 -12.52 -2.00 6.00
CA ARG A 33 -13.06 -1.76 7.35
C ARG A 33 -12.78 -2.89 8.33
N ASP A 34 -12.53 -4.10 7.83
CA ASP A 34 -12.26 -5.29 8.63
C ASP A 34 -10.75 -5.40 8.97
N LEU A 35 -9.94 -4.51 8.40
CA LEU A 35 -8.50 -4.48 8.61
C LEU A 35 -8.14 -3.57 9.78
N THR A 36 -7.30 -4.08 10.69
CA THR A 36 -6.68 -3.21 11.69
C THR A 36 -5.65 -2.29 11.02
N GLN A 37 -5.32 -1.18 11.68
CA GLN A 37 -4.29 -0.27 11.19
C GLN A 37 -2.92 -0.97 11.07
N GLU A 38 -2.60 -1.87 11.99
CA GLU A 38 -1.38 -2.69 11.97
C GLU A 38 -1.39 -3.66 10.79
N GLY A 39 -2.53 -4.31 10.53
CA GLY A 39 -2.72 -5.20 9.39
C GLY A 39 -2.55 -4.47 8.07
N PHE A 40 -3.11 -3.26 7.95
CA PHE A 40 -2.93 -2.40 6.78
C PHE A 40 -1.46 -2.00 6.61
N SER A 41 -0.81 -1.59 7.70
CA SER A 41 0.58 -1.14 7.68
C SER A 41 1.52 -2.26 7.21
N LEU A 42 1.28 -3.50 7.65
CA LEU A 42 2.05 -4.66 7.21
C LEU A 42 1.84 -4.97 5.72
N MET A 43 0.57 -4.97 5.28
CA MET A 43 0.22 -5.20 3.88
C MET A 43 0.84 -4.13 2.96
N PHE A 44 0.71 -2.85 3.34
CA PHE A 44 1.27 -1.73 2.60
C PHE A 44 2.80 -1.83 2.52
N LYS A 45 3.48 -2.13 3.62
CA LYS A 45 4.94 -2.32 3.63
C LYS A 45 5.36 -3.42 2.66
N SER A 46 4.66 -4.55 2.67
CA SER A 46 4.91 -5.66 1.74
C SER A 46 4.68 -5.26 0.27
N ALA A 47 3.58 -4.56 -0.03
CA ALA A 47 3.28 -4.09 -1.38
C ALA A 47 4.32 -3.09 -1.88
N TYR A 48 4.65 -2.09 -1.06
CA TYR A 48 5.63 -1.05 -1.38
C TYR A 48 7.03 -1.63 -1.61
N GLN A 49 7.48 -2.56 -0.76
CA GLN A 49 8.75 -3.26 -0.95
C GLN A 49 8.82 -4.01 -2.28
N GLY A 50 7.71 -4.65 -2.69
CA GLY A 50 7.64 -5.36 -3.98
C GLY A 50 7.67 -4.44 -5.21
N ILE A 51 7.43 -3.13 -5.04
CA ILE A 51 7.50 -2.14 -6.13
C ILE A 51 8.91 -1.58 -6.24
N ILE A 52 9.54 -1.22 -5.12
CA ILE A 52 10.87 -0.61 -5.12
C ILE A 52 12.03 -1.62 -5.31
N GLN A 53 11.76 -2.92 -5.20
CA GLN A 53 12.76 -3.99 -5.39
C GLN A 53 12.68 -4.67 -6.77
N LYS A 54 11.76 -4.23 -7.65
CA LYS A 54 11.67 -4.66 -9.05
C LYS A 54 12.50 -3.75 -9.94
#